data_AF-A0A959EX23-F1
#
_entry.id   AF-A0A959EX23-F1
#
_cell.length_a   1.000
_cell.length_b   1.000
_cell.length_c   1.000
_cell.angle_alpha   90.00
_cell.angle_beta   90.00
_cell.angle_gamma   90.00
#
_symmetry.space_group_name_H-M   'P 1'
#
loop_
_entity.id
_entity.type
_entity.pdbx_description
1 polymer ?
#
loop_
_entity_poly.entity_id
_entity_poly.type
_entity_poly.pdbx_seq_one_letter_code
_entity_poly.pdbx_strand_id
1 'polypeptide(L)' 'GLYAFRTEALLSASALPLGELEQTESLEQLRWLENGFSIYVGLTEYPNWGVDSPEDVGWVLKKLRDELL' A
#
# COMPACT_ATOMS: atom_id res chain seq x y z
N GLY A 1 -1.56 -1.54 1.59
CA GLY A 1 -0.83 -1.78 0.33
C GLY A 1 0.65 -1.84 0.63
N LEU A 2 1.39 -2.74 -0.02
CA LEU A 2 2.85 -2.81 0.11
C LEU A 2 3.49 -1.96 -0.99
N TYR A 3 4.44 -1.12 -0.62
CA TYR A 3 5.13 -0.24 -1.53
C TYR A 3 6.64 -0.29 -1.30
N ALA A 4 7.40 -0.06 -2.37
CA ALA A 4 8.83 0.11 -2.33
C ALA A 4 9.21 1.36 -3.12
N PHE A 5 10.06 2.19 -2.53
CA PHE A 5 10.42 3.48 -3.11
C PHE A 5 11.93 3.62 -3.18
N ARG A 6 12.39 4.32 -4.22
CA ARG A 6 13.71 4.96 -4.16
C ARG A 6 13.60 6.17 -3.24
N THR A 7 14.60 6.40 -2.41
CA THR A 7 14.61 7.49 -1.43
C THR A 7 14.35 8.84 -2.10
N GLU A 8 15.00 9.10 -3.24
CA GLU A 8 14.86 10.37 -3.98
C GLU A 8 13.45 10.56 -4.53
N ALA A 9 12.82 9.48 -5.00
CA ALA A 9 11.46 9.51 -5.52
C ALA A 9 10.46 9.80 -4.39
N LEU A 10 10.62 9.15 -3.23
CA LEU A 10 9.78 9.40 -2.05
C LEU A 10 9.88 10.85 -1.58
N LEU A 11 11.10 11.36 -1.40
CA LEU A 11 11.32 12.75 -0.96
C LEU A 11 10.73 13.76 -1.96
N SER A 12 10.89 13.50 -3.25
CA SER A 12 10.34 14.37 -4.30
C SER A 12 8.82 14.36 -4.30
N ALA A 13 8.19 13.18 -4.22
CA ALA A 13 6.74 13.05 -4.22
C ALA A 13 6.09 13.61 -2.95
N SER A 14 6.70 13.42 -1.78
CA SER A 14 6.20 13.96 -0.51
C SER A 14 6.24 15.49 -0.43
N ALA A 15 7.07 16.15 -1.24
CA ALA A 15 7.14 17.61 -1.31
C ALA A 15 6.08 18.22 -2.26
N LEU A 16 5.36 17.39 -3.02
CA LEU A 16 4.31 17.86 -3.93
C LEU A 16 3.06 18.26 -3.16
N PRO A 17 2.34 19.30 -3.61
CA PRO A 17 1.02 19.61 -3.09
C PRO A 17 0.06 18.44 -3.35
N LEU A 18 -1.02 18.40 -2.58
CA LEU A 18 -2.10 17.42 -2.76
C LEU A 18 -2.68 17.53 -4.19
N GLY A 19 -2.77 16.41 -4.89
CA GLY A 19 -3.30 16.37 -6.26
C GLY A 19 -4.82 16.50 -6.33
N GLU A 20 -5.37 16.81 -7.50
CA GLU A 20 -6.83 16.85 -7.69
C GLU A 20 -7.41 15.43 -7.65
N LEU A 21 -6.74 14.48 -8.30
CA LEU A 21 -7.17 13.08 -8.31
C LEU A 21 -7.00 12.43 -6.93
N GLU A 22 -5.91 12.73 -6.21
CA GLU A 22 -5.76 12.27 -4.83
C GLU A 22 -6.90 12.73 -3.93
N GLN A 23 -7.32 14.01 -4.04
CA GLN A 23 -8.45 14.53 -3.25
C GLN A 23 -9.77 13.88 -3.64
N THR A 24 -9.99 13.70 -4.94
CA THR A 24 -11.25 13.18 -5.47
C THR A 24 -11.44 11.71 -5.12
N GLU A 25 -10.38 10.91 -5.22
CA GLU A 25 -10.42 9.44 -5.03
C GLU A 25 -9.95 9.00 -3.65
N SER A 26 -9.37 9.90 -2.85
CA SER A 26 -8.70 9.59 -1.57
C SER A 26 -7.58 8.55 -1.72
N LEU A 27 -6.81 8.63 -2.81
CA LEU A 27 -5.72 7.71 -3.16
C LEU A 27 -4.38 8.42 -3.36
N GLU A 28 -3.46 8.23 -2.41
CA GLU A 28 -2.16 8.92 -2.36
C GLU A 28 -1.31 8.70 -3.61
N GLN A 29 -1.32 7.49 -4.18
CA GLN A 29 -0.51 7.14 -5.34
C GLN A 29 -0.90 7.90 -6.61
N LEU A 30 -2.10 8.50 -6.67
CA LEU A 30 -2.53 9.29 -7.83
C LEU A 30 -1.74 10.58 -7.97
N ARG A 31 -1.35 11.24 -6.86
CA ARG A 31 -0.49 12.43 -6.90
C ARG A 31 0.84 12.16 -7.59
N TRP A 32 1.37 10.95 -7.45
CA TRP A 32 2.60 10.54 -8.12
C TRP A 32 2.39 10.45 -9.64
N LEU A 33 1.30 9.81 -10.07
CA LEU A 33 0.94 9.68 -11.48
C LEU A 33 0.63 11.05 -12.11
N GLU A 34 -0.10 11.91 -11.42
CA GLU A 34 -0.41 13.29 -11.85
C GLU A 34 0.85 14.12 -12.12
N ASN A 35 1.92 13.86 -11.36
CA ASN A 35 3.19 14.57 -11.48
C ASN A 35 4.24 13.80 -12.32
N GLY A 36 3.81 12.84 -13.13
CA GLY A 36 4.65 12.17 -14.12
C GLY A 36 5.56 11.08 -13.57
N PHE A 37 5.38 10.65 -12.32
CA PHE A 37 6.08 9.48 -11.79
C PHE A 37 5.48 8.20 -12.39
N SER A 38 6.33 7.21 -12.62
CA SER A 38 5.90 5.87 -13.03
C SER A 38 5.77 4.96 -11.81
N ILE A 39 4.69 4.18 -11.77
CA ILE A 39 4.47 3.15 -10.74
C ILE A 39 4.50 1.79 -11.42
N TYR A 40 5.39 0.93 -10.95
CA TYR A 40 5.40 -0.48 -11.34
C TYR A 40 4.56 -1.29 -10.35
N VAL A 41 3.78 -2.23 -10.88
CA VAL A 41 2.93 -3.12 -10.07
C VAL A 41 3.31 -4.56 -10.36
N GLY A 42 3.63 -5.32 -9.31
CA GLY A 42 3.83 -6.77 -9.37
C GLY A 42 2.63 -7.50 -8.78
N LEU A 43 2.24 -8.61 -9.40
CA LEU A 43 1.25 -9.53 -8.82
C LEU A 43 1.93 -10.43 -7.79
N THR A 44 1.21 -10.74 -6.72
CA THR A 44 1.65 -11.64 -5.66
C THR A 44 0.53 -12.61 -5.33
N GLU A 45 0.90 -13.87 -5.09
CA GLU A 45 -0.02 -14.90 -4.57
C GLU A 45 -0.04 -14.90 -3.03
N TYR A 46 0.91 -14.21 -2.39
CA TYR A 46 0.95 -14.10 -0.93
C TYR A 46 -0.24 -13.28 -0.45
N PRO A 47 -1.03 -13.82 0.50
CA PRO A 47 -2.16 -13.10 1.05
C PRO A 47 -1.69 -11.97 1.97
N ASN A 48 -2.47 -10.89 2.02
CA ASN A 48 -2.28 -9.82 2.99
C ASN A 48 -3.35 -9.95 4.08
N TRP A 49 -2.98 -10.46 5.26
CA TRP A 49 -3.88 -10.57 6.41
C TRP A 49 -3.71 -9.36 7.32
N GLY A 50 -4.59 -8.36 7.14
CA GLY A 50 -4.69 -7.23 8.07
C GLY A 50 -5.23 -7.67 9.43
N VAL A 51 -4.81 -6.97 10.47
CA VAL A 51 -5.36 -7.09 11.84
C VAL A 51 -5.75 -5.68 12.25
N ASP A 52 -7.03 -5.35 12.08
CA ASP A 52 -7.56 -4.00 12.30
C ASP A 52 -8.45 -3.93 13.55
N SER A 53 -8.96 -5.07 14.02
CA SER A 53 -9.72 -5.21 15.27
C SER A 53 -9.25 -6.38 16.14
N PRO A 54 -9.60 -6.43 17.44
CA PRO A 54 -9.27 -7.55 18.31
C PRO A 54 -9.79 -8.92 17.82
N GLU A 55 -10.91 -8.93 17.12
CA GLU A 55 -11.55 -10.13 16.58
C GLU A 55 -10.72 -10.78 15.47
N ASP A 56 -9.93 -9.99 14.71
CA ASP A 56 -9.10 -10.48 13.61
C ASP A 56 -7.97 -11.39 14.09
N VAL A 57 -7.47 -11.18 15.32
CA VAL A 57 -6.32 -11.91 15.88
C VAL A 57 -6.55 -13.42 15.87
N GLY A 58 -7.73 -13.87 16.33
CA GLY A 58 -8.05 -15.29 16.39
C GLY A 58 -8.07 -15.94 15.00
N TRP A 59 -8.59 -15.22 14.00
CA TRP A 59 -8.64 -15.68 12.63
C TRP A 59 -7.25 -15.74 11.99
N VAL A 60 -6.43 -14.69 12.12
CA VAL A 60 -5.05 -14.65 11.59
C VAL A 60 -4.17 -15.72 12.24
N LEU A 61 -4.26 -15.92 13.55
CA LEU A 61 -3.50 -16.97 14.25
C LEU A 61 -3.88 -18.38 13.77
N LYS A 62 -5.15 -18.61 13.44
CA LYS A 62 -5.57 -19.89 12.86
C LYS A 62 -4.94 -20.08 11.47
N LYS A 63 -5.00 -19.05 10.60
CA LYS A 63 -4.41 -19.10 9.26
C LYS A 63 -2.90 -19.32 9.28
N LEU A 64 -2.18 -18.60 10.14
CA LEU A 64 -0.73 -18.79 10.32
C LEU A 64 -0.40 -20.22 10.75
N ARG A 65 -1.19 -20.81 11.66
CA ARG A 65 -1.00 -22.18 12.10
C ARG A 65 -1.23 -23.19 10.98
N ASP A 66 -2.27 -22.98 10.18
CA ASP A 66 -2.65 -23.88 9.08
C ASP A 66 -1.67 -23.82 7.90
N GLU A 67 -0.93 -22.71 7.70
CA GLU A 67 0.08 -22.57 6.63
C GLU A 67 1.51 -22.93 7.05
N LEU A 68 1.83 -22.91 8.35
CA LEU A 68 3.18 -23.19 8.87
C LEU A 68 3.38 -24.63 9.38
N LEU A 69 2.33 -25.46 9.42
CA LEU A 69 2.33 -26.87 9.86
C LEU A 69 1.70 -27.77 8.80
#